data_AF-A0A7J5YCC9-F1
#
_entry.id   AF-A0A7J5YCC9-F1
#
_cell.length_a   1.000
_cell.length_b   1.000
_cell.length_c   1.000
_cell.angle_alpha   90.00
_cell.angle_beta   90.00
_cell.angle_gamma   90.00
#
_symmetry.space_group_name_H-M   'P 1'
#
loop_
_entity.id
_entity.type
_entity.pdbx_description
1 polymer ?
#
loop_
_entity_poly.entity_id
_entity_poly.type
_entity_poly.pdbx_seq_one_letter_code
_entity_poly.pdbx_strand_id
1 'polypeptide(L)'
;MEVCCEPYPKQTQWLWRAICFMCTSRLEWKGSTKIAVEVEKLLCNTRLCNYIKRQSPGHQTSMVEGFHSLVNHFTPKMFAFSYSGMMCRTILAALHFNENSQRAQQATRAGNQMYSLHYPKYKQGGHIVRKVLDNATFGK
;
A
#
# COMPACT_ATOMS: atom_id res chain seq x y z
N MET A 1 25.57 14.10 13.15
CA MET A 1 25.03 12.86 12.53
C MET A 1 23.95 13.29 11.57
N GLU A 2 24.37 13.55 10.34
CA GLU A 2 23.49 13.89 9.23
C GLU A 2 22.55 12.72 8.96
N VAL A 3 21.26 12.95 9.18
CA VAL A 3 20.22 12.08 8.65
C VAL A 3 20.19 12.38 7.16
N CYS A 4 20.86 11.56 6.35
CA CYS A 4 20.73 11.59 4.90
C CYS A 4 19.26 11.29 4.55
N CYS A 5 18.44 12.33 4.46
CA CYS A 5 17.22 12.32 3.67
C CYS A 5 17.64 12.13 2.22
N GLU A 6 17.73 10.87 1.80
CA GLU A 6 18.03 10.49 0.42
C GLU A 6 17.01 11.18 -0.52
N PRO A 7 17.45 11.79 -1.64
CA PRO A 7 16.57 12.48 -2.55
C PRO A 7 15.58 11.48 -3.15
N TYR A 8 14.28 11.77 -3.01
CA TYR A 8 13.18 10.97 -3.55
C TYR A 8 13.46 10.58 -5.02
N PRO A 9 13.47 9.28 -5.38
CA PRO A 9 13.62 8.87 -6.77
C PRO A 9 12.41 9.36 -7.58
N LYS A 10 12.66 9.77 -8.83
CA LYS A 10 11.69 10.33 -9.82
C LYS A 10 10.56 9.36 -10.25
N GLN A 11 10.22 8.38 -9.43
CA GLN A 11 9.21 7.36 -9.72
C GLN A 11 7.85 7.64 -9.07
N THR A 12 7.76 8.66 -8.20
CA THR A 12 6.47 9.23 -7.75
C THR A 12 5.84 10.16 -8.78
N GLN A 13 6.47 10.42 -9.93
CA GLN A 13 5.92 11.28 -10.99
C GLN A 13 4.63 10.72 -11.60
N TRP A 14 4.37 9.42 -11.51
CA TRP A 14 3.14 8.79 -12.02
C TRP A 14 1.94 8.95 -11.09
N LEU A 15 2.13 8.85 -9.76
CA LEU A 15 1.08 9.12 -8.77
C LEU A 15 0.77 10.62 -8.66
N TRP A 16 1.79 11.47 -8.80
CA TRP A 16 1.60 12.91 -9.01
C TRP A 16 0.90 13.19 -10.33
N ARG A 17 1.21 12.48 -11.41
CA ARG A 17 0.42 12.59 -12.64
C ARG A 17 -1.01 12.12 -12.41
N ALA A 18 -1.34 11.08 -11.66
CA ALA A 18 -2.74 10.69 -11.45
C ALA A 18 -3.54 11.66 -10.56
N ILE A 19 -2.96 12.11 -9.43
CA ILE A 19 -3.62 13.06 -8.50
C ILE A 19 -3.62 14.48 -9.06
N CYS A 20 -2.53 14.89 -9.73
CA CYS A 20 -2.50 16.15 -10.46
C CYS A 20 -3.34 16.05 -11.74
N PHE A 21 -3.47 14.92 -12.44
CA PHE A 21 -4.41 14.75 -13.56
C PHE A 21 -5.84 14.88 -13.06
N MET A 22 -6.19 14.39 -11.86
CA MET A 22 -7.50 14.70 -11.25
C MET A 22 -7.70 16.18 -10.90
N CYS A 23 -6.64 16.98 -10.77
CA CYS A 23 -6.70 18.40 -10.38
C CYS A 23 -6.31 19.41 -11.49
N THR A 24 -5.66 18.97 -12.58
CA THR A 24 -5.15 19.79 -13.70
C THR A 24 -5.62 19.28 -15.06
N SER A 25 -5.99 18.01 -15.17
CA SER A 25 -6.83 17.56 -16.27
C SER A 25 -8.24 17.67 -15.75
N ARG A 26 -8.88 18.79 -16.09
CA ARG A 26 -10.33 18.98 -16.03
C ARG A 26 -10.98 17.62 -16.31
N LEU A 27 -11.36 16.90 -15.25
CA LEU A 27 -12.14 15.68 -15.37
C LEU A 27 -13.29 16.10 -16.27
N GLU A 28 -13.56 15.36 -17.34
CA GLU A 28 -14.70 15.60 -18.22
C GLU A 28 -16.04 15.37 -17.50
N TRP A 29 -16.02 15.34 -16.16
CA TRP A 29 -17.16 15.34 -15.28
C TRP A 29 -17.75 16.75 -15.20
N LYS A 30 -18.39 17.18 -16.29
CA LYS A 30 -19.29 18.34 -16.23
C LYS A 30 -20.56 17.90 -15.51
N GLY A 31 -20.59 18.11 -14.21
CA GLY A 31 -21.83 18.00 -13.44
C GLY A 31 -22.90 18.90 -14.06
N SER A 32 -23.96 18.31 -14.62
CA SER A 32 -25.07 19.08 -15.21
C SER A 32 -25.97 19.69 -14.14
N THR A 33 -25.90 19.19 -12.91
CA THR A 33 -26.70 19.62 -11.76
C THR A 33 -25.88 20.51 -10.84
N LYS A 34 -26.57 21.44 -10.16
CA LYS A 34 -25.94 22.35 -9.19
C LYS A 34 -25.15 21.61 -8.10
N ILE A 35 -25.66 20.46 -7.64
CA ILE A 35 -25.02 19.62 -6.61
C ILE A 35 -23.68 19.08 -7.12
N ALA A 36 -23.63 18.59 -8.36
CA ALA A 36 -22.42 18.05 -8.94
C ALA A 36 -21.31 19.10 -9.07
N VAL A 37 -21.67 20.34 -9.43
CA VAL A 37 -20.74 21.48 -9.47
C VAL A 37 -20.21 21.85 -8.07
N GLU A 38 -21.05 21.81 -7.03
CA GLU A 38 -20.60 22.10 -5.66
C GLU A 38 -19.70 20.99 -5.11
N VAL A 39 -20.01 19.72 -5.39
CA VAL A 39 -19.15 18.59 -5.04
C VAL A 39 -17.79 18.70 -5.75
N GLU A 40 -17.76 19.07 -7.03
CA GLU A 40 -16.52 19.29 -7.77
C GLU A 40 -15.65 20.38 -7.11
N LYS A 41 -16.24 21.52 -6.72
CA LYS A 41 -15.52 22.59 -6.00
C LYS A 41 -14.93 22.11 -4.68
N LEU A 42 -15.66 21.30 -3.92
CA LEU A 42 -15.18 20.73 -2.65
C LEU A 42 -14.02 19.76 -2.89
N LEU A 43 -14.15 18.87 -3.86
CA LEU A 43 -13.13 17.88 -4.21
C LEU A 43 -11.85 18.52 -4.76
N CYS A 44 -11.98 19.59 -5.55
CA CYS A 44 -10.86 20.35 -6.11
C CYS A 44 -10.29 21.39 -5.15
N ASN A 45 -10.76 21.47 -3.91
CA ASN A 45 -10.26 22.42 -2.93
C ASN A 45 -8.79 22.13 -2.58
N THR A 46 -7.92 23.12 -2.79
CA THR A 46 -6.47 23.02 -2.53
C THR A 46 -6.14 22.53 -1.12
N ARG A 47 -6.93 22.92 -0.11
CA ARG A 47 -6.73 22.47 1.29
C ARG A 47 -7.00 20.98 1.43
N LEU A 48 -8.10 20.49 0.87
CA LEU A 48 -8.45 19.08 0.87
C LEU A 48 -7.39 18.27 0.11
N CYS A 49 -7.02 18.70 -1.08
CA CYS A 49 -5.98 18.07 -1.88
C CYS A 49 -4.64 17.99 -1.12
N ASN A 50 -4.23 19.07 -0.46
CA ASN A 50 -2.99 19.10 0.33
C ASN A 50 -3.08 18.24 1.59
N TYR A 51 -4.26 18.16 2.20
CA TYR A 51 -4.50 17.29 3.34
C TYR A 51 -4.41 15.81 2.94
N ILE A 52 -5.09 15.40 1.86
CA ILE A 52 -5.01 14.04 1.30
C ILE A 52 -3.57 13.68 0.96
N LYS A 53 -2.81 14.59 0.34
CA LYS A 53 -1.39 14.40 0.04
C LYS A 53 -0.55 14.17 1.31
N ARG A 54 -0.87 14.86 2.41
CA ARG A 54 -0.19 14.66 3.71
C ARG A 54 -0.63 13.36 4.40
N GLN A 55 -1.89 12.97 4.25
CA GLN A 55 -2.46 11.75 4.83
C GLN A 55 -2.13 10.48 4.05
N SER A 56 -1.62 10.60 2.83
CA SER A 56 -1.13 9.47 2.04
C SER A 56 0.39 9.37 2.14
N PRO A 57 0.96 8.71 3.17
CA PRO A 57 2.36 8.33 3.14
C PRO A 57 2.64 7.54 1.85
N GLY A 58 3.70 7.88 1.14
CA GLY A 58 4.09 7.22 -0.12
C GLY A 58 4.42 5.72 0.00
N HIS A 59 4.20 5.11 1.17
CA HIS A 59 4.57 3.74 1.54
C HIS A 59 3.38 2.90 2.04
N GLN A 60 2.13 3.38 1.96
CA GLN A 60 0.94 2.76 2.57
C GLN A 60 0.28 1.63 1.77
N THR A 61 0.81 1.20 0.61
CA THR A 61 0.13 0.13 -0.15
C THR A 61 0.59 -1.27 0.24
N SER A 62 1.77 -1.45 0.84
CA SER A 62 2.34 -2.78 1.06
C SER A 62 1.49 -3.67 1.98
N MET A 63 0.93 -3.11 3.06
CA MET A 63 0.04 -3.85 3.97
C MET A 63 -1.29 -4.19 3.32
N VAL A 64 -1.89 -3.24 2.58
CA VAL A 64 -3.16 -3.45 1.86
C VAL A 64 -2.98 -4.47 0.74
N GLU A 65 -1.89 -4.38 -0.03
CA GLU A 65 -1.51 -5.34 -1.06
C GLU A 65 -1.28 -6.73 -0.44
N GLY A 66 -0.56 -6.81 0.68
CA GLY A 66 -0.35 -8.07 1.41
C GLY A 66 -1.65 -8.71 1.89
N PHE A 67 -2.56 -7.92 2.45
CA PHE A 67 -3.89 -8.41 2.85
C PHE A 67 -4.71 -8.85 1.62
N HIS A 68 -4.67 -8.08 0.53
CA HIS A 68 -5.37 -8.45 -0.70
C HIS A 68 -4.85 -9.77 -1.29
N SER A 69 -3.54 -10.03 -1.25
CA SER A 69 -2.96 -11.32 -1.63
C SER A 69 -3.49 -12.47 -0.77
N LEU A 70 -3.64 -12.27 0.55
CA LEU A 70 -4.25 -13.28 1.43
C LEU A 70 -5.72 -13.54 1.10
N VAL A 71 -6.50 -12.50 0.83
CA VAL A 71 -7.89 -12.67 0.39
C VAL A 71 -7.95 -13.46 -0.93
N ASN A 72 -7.06 -13.20 -1.88
CA ASN A 72 -6.99 -13.98 -3.11
C ASN A 72 -6.56 -15.45 -2.86
N HIS A 73 -5.74 -15.70 -1.83
CA HIS A 73 -5.33 -17.06 -1.44
C HIS A 73 -6.47 -17.85 -0.78
N PHE A 74 -7.18 -17.24 0.17
CA PHE A 74 -8.27 -17.90 0.91
C PHE A 74 -9.60 -17.92 0.17
N THR A 75 -9.87 -16.90 -0.64
CA THR A 75 -11.09 -16.75 -1.47
C THR A 75 -10.72 -16.45 -2.92
N PRO A 76 -10.09 -17.40 -3.63
CA PRO A 76 -9.77 -17.24 -5.04
C PRO A 76 -11.04 -17.04 -5.88
N LYS A 77 -11.05 -15.99 -6.72
CA LYS A 77 -12.18 -15.65 -7.62
C LYS A 77 -12.59 -16.81 -8.54
N MET A 78 -11.64 -17.69 -8.89
CA MET A 78 -11.89 -18.82 -9.79
C MET A 78 -12.82 -19.88 -9.20
N PHE A 79 -13.01 -19.90 -7.88
CA PHE A 79 -13.86 -20.87 -7.20
C PHE A 79 -15.14 -20.20 -6.71
N ALA A 80 -16.28 -20.84 -6.99
CA ALA A 80 -17.56 -20.40 -6.46
C ALA A 80 -17.75 -20.97 -5.05
N PHE A 81 -17.78 -20.09 -4.05
CA PHE A 81 -18.11 -20.45 -2.66
C PHE A 81 -19.54 -20.04 -2.35
N SER A 82 -20.19 -20.74 -1.41
CA SER A 82 -21.41 -20.23 -0.80
C SER A 82 -21.13 -18.91 -0.08
N TYR A 83 -22.14 -18.08 0.13
CA TYR A 83 -22.00 -16.83 0.85
C TYR A 83 -21.37 -17.04 2.24
N SER A 84 -21.85 -18.03 3.00
CA SER A 84 -21.28 -18.41 4.30
C SER A 84 -19.83 -18.87 4.18
N GLY A 85 -19.50 -19.70 3.18
CA GLY A 85 -18.14 -20.17 2.95
C GLY A 85 -17.16 -19.04 2.61
N MET A 86 -17.60 -18.07 1.80
CA MET A 86 -16.82 -16.89 1.47
C MET A 86 -16.58 -16.03 2.72
N MET A 87 -17.62 -15.76 3.50
CA MET A 87 -17.51 -14.99 4.74
C MET A 87 -16.52 -15.61 5.74
N CYS A 88 -16.64 -16.92 6.01
CA CYS A 88 -15.72 -17.62 6.91
C CYS A 88 -14.27 -17.54 6.43
N ARG A 89 -14.02 -17.70 5.12
CA ARG A 89 -12.67 -17.65 4.55
C ARG A 89 -12.07 -16.24 4.57
N THR A 90 -12.87 -15.20 4.34
CA THR A 90 -12.45 -13.81 4.48
C THR A 90 -12.09 -13.48 5.93
N ILE A 91 -12.87 -13.96 6.91
CA ILE A 91 -12.55 -13.81 8.33
C ILE A 91 -11.24 -14.53 8.66
N LEU A 92 -11.04 -15.75 8.15
CA LEU A 92 -9.80 -16.50 8.34
C LEU A 92 -8.58 -15.75 7.76
N ALA A 93 -8.73 -15.15 6.58
CA ALA A 93 -7.69 -14.30 5.99
C ALA A 93 -7.34 -13.10 6.88
N ALA A 94 -8.35 -12.46 7.49
CA ALA A 94 -8.13 -11.34 8.41
C ALA A 94 -7.42 -11.78 9.70
N LEU A 95 -7.82 -12.91 10.29
CA LEU A 95 -7.15 -13.48 11.46
C LEU A 95 -5.68 -13.82 11.15
N HIS A 96 -5.44 -14.46 10.01
CA HIS A 96 -4.08 -14.80 9.55
C HIS A 96 -3.23 -13.54 9.34
N PHE A 97 -3.79 -12.50 8.73
CA PHE A 97 -3.10 -11.24 8.51
C PHE A 97 -2.77 -10.55 9.84
N ASN A 98 -3.72 -10.47 10.77
CA ASN A 98 -3.51 -9.81 12.06
C ASN A 98 -2.38 -10.47 12.86
N GLU A 99 -2.34 -11.81 12.86
CA GLU A 99 -1.28 -12.57 13.52
C GLU A 99 0.10 -12.33 12.87
N ASN A 100 0.18 -12.30 11.54
CA ASN A 100 1.46 -12.30 10.82
C ASN A 100 1.98 -10.93 10.37
N SER A 101 1.19 -9.86 10.54
CA SER A 101 1.55 -8.51 10.05
C SER A 101 2.60 -7.80 10.90
N GLN A 102 2.66 -8.08 12.21
CA GLN A 102 3.55 -7.40 13.16
C GLN A 102 4.66 -8.31 13.67
N ARG A 103 5.17 -9.19 12.80
CA ARG A 103 6.27 -10.09 13.15
C ARG A 103 7.51 -9.30 13.54
N ALA A 104 8.17 -9.76 14.60
CA ALA A 104 9.44 -9.20 15.04
C ALA A 104 10.53 -9.40 13.98
N GLN A 105 11.54 -8.54 14.04
CA GLN A 105 12.72 -8.68 13.19
C GLN A 105 13.57 -9.84 13.72
N GLN A 106 13.95 -10.75 12.81
CA GLN A 106 14.74 -11.92 13.16
C GLN A 106 16.11 -11.50 13.67
N ALA A 107 16.55 -12.15 14.76
CA ALA A 107 17.89 -11.97 15.32
C ALA A 107 18.78 -13.18 15.02
N THR A 108 20.05 -12.91 14.80
CA THR A 108 21.11 -13.92 14.69
C THR A 108 21.32 -14.58 16.05
N ARG A 109 21.98 -15.74 16.11
CA ARG A 109 22.38 -16.41 17.37
C ARG A 109 23.15 -15.50 18.34
N ALA A 110 23.84 -14.48 17.81
CA ALA A 110 24.55 -13.46 18.58
C ALA A 110 23.68 -12.26 19.03
N GLY A 111 22.37 -12.28 18.77
CA GLY A 111 21.42 -11.20 19.13
C GLY A 111 21.32 -10.05 18.11
N ASN A 112 22.15 -10.06 17.05
CA ASN A 112 22.15 -8.99 16.04
C ASN A 112 20.98 -9.14 15.06
N GLN A 113 20.28 -8.03 14.78
CA GLN A 113 19.17 -7.97 13.82
C GLN A 113 19.61 -8.37 12.40
N MET A 114 18.81 -9.22 11.74
CA MET A 114 19.07 -9.72 10.40
C MET A 114 18.50 -8.79 9.32
N TYR A 115 19.27 -8.63 8.25
CA TYR A 115 18.94 -7.83 7.08
C TYR A 115 19.24 -8.59 5.80
N SER A 116 18.42 -8.38 4.77
CA SER A 116 18.61 -8.92 3.44
C SER A 116 18.83 -7.80 2.45
N LEU A 117 19.81 -7.99 1.56
CA LEU A 117 19.99 -7.13 0.40
C LEU A 117 18.95 -7.49 -0.67
N HIS A 118 18.34 -6.47 -1.27
CA HIS A 118 17.42 -6.62 -2.37
C HIS A 118 17.84 -5.68 -3.50
N TYR A 119 17.85 -6.17 -4.74
CA TYR A 119 18.35 -5.44 -5.90
C TYR A 119 17.20 -5.13 -6.85
N PRO A 120 16.42 -4.05 -6.59
CA PRO A 120 15.28 -3.74 -7.43
C PRO A 120 15.73 -3.17 -8.78
N LYS A 121 15.08 -3.61 -9.85
CA LYS A 121 15.41 -3.22 -11.24
C LYS A 121 15.50 -1.70 -11.46
N TYR A 122 14.66 -0.93 -10.76
CA TYR A 122 14.62 0.53 -10.91
C TYR A 122 15.85 1.26 -10.34
N LYS A 123 16.63 0.63 -9.46
CA LYS A 123 17.87 1.21 -8.91
C LYS A 123 19.08 1.00 -9.83
N GLN A 124 18.91 0.40 -11.02
CA GLN A 124 19.95 0.28 -12.06
C GLN A 124 21.31 -0.22 -11.52
N GLY A 125 21.30 -1.26 -10.67
CA GLY A 125 22.50 -1.81 -10.03
C GLY A 125 22.66 -1.44 -8.54
N GLY A 126 21.89 -0.47 -8.03
CA GLY A 126 21.81 -0.19 -6.60
C GLY A 126 21.01 -1.25 -5.81
N HIS A 127 21.19 -1.25 -4.48
CA HIS A 127 20.51 -2.17 -3.57
C HIS A 127 19.67 -1.41 -2.52
N ILE A 128 18.70 -2.11 -1.95
CA ILE A 128 17.97 -1.71 -0.76
C ILE A 128 18.18 -2.75 0.33
N VAL A 129 18.30 -2.29 1.57
CA VAL A 129 18.40 -3.16 2.74
C VAL A 129 17.00 -3.37 3.30
N ARG A 130 16.55 -4.62 3.42
CA ARG A 130 15.26 -4.97 4.03
C ARG A 130 15.47 -5.73 5.32
N LYS A 131 14.63 -5.46 6.31
CA LYS A 131 14.58 -6.23 7.57
C LYS A 131 14.07 -7.64 7.28
N VAL A 132 14.75 -8.64 7.81
CA VAL A 132 14.26 -10.03 7.77
C VAL A 132 13.36 -10.23 8.98
N LEU A 133 12.11 -10.65 8.75
CA LEU A 133 11.16 -10.91 9.81
C LEU A 133 11.24 -12.37 10.24
N ASP A 134 10.87 -12.66 11.49
CA ASP A 134 10.76 -14.03 11.98
C ASP A 134 9.78 -14.87 11.16
N ASN A 135 9.87 -16.19 11.27
CA ASN A 135 8.97 -17.11 10.57
C ASN A 135 7.50 -16.82 10.91
N ALA A 136 6.61 -17.05 9.94
CA ALA A 136 5.17 -16.94 10.17
C ALA A 136 4.69 -18.01 11.15
N THR A 137 3.74 -17.66 12.01
CA THR A 137 3.13 -18.60 12.96
C THR A 137 2.28 -19.65 12.22
N PHE A 138 1.59 -19.23 11.15
CA PHE A 138 0.71 -20.08 10.35
C PHE A 138 0.96 -19.88 8.85
N GLY A 139 1.01 -20.97 8.09
CA GLY A 139 1.27 -20.94 6.64
C GLY A 139 2.76 -20.77 6.29
N LYS A 140 3.17 -21.29 5.14
CA LYS A 140 4.53 -21.14 4.59
C LYS A 140 4.54 -20.13 3.45
#